data_AF-A0A1M5PGD3-F1
#
_entry.id   AF-A0A1M5PGD3-F1
#
_cell.length_a   1.000
_cell.length_b   1.000
_cell.length_c   1.000
_cell.angle_alpha   90.00
_cell.angle_beta   90.00
_cell.angle_gamma   90.00
#
_symmetry.space_group_name_H-M   'P 1'
#
loop_
_entity.id
_entity.type
_entity.pdbx_description
1 polymer ?
#
loop_
_entity_poly.entity_id
_entity_poly.type
_entity_poly.pdbx_seq_one_letter_code
_entity_poly.pdbx_strand_id
1 'polypeptide(L)'
;MKRLFLSLFAGVFAVSAHAADTKSVEDLNALSNGSVVFTKENDKLVATITDTARVFNISKDVDVDEVRMERVFAANKNATVVLPFEIDTTKIVGGQVRRLQTVENGKAVFSPEYVGKAFAYAPYLLELKGNATKLEFSGPVKLIATTPENTSSEKAWINPCANNGGWQVIGTTALKGWTANGVYKDEIGSVYGFMGKDLSGTDASNTVEGVNELHVGDFVKIKSAKIQAMRAYLKYDPSACPVKQGKPAAPGAAYAPEAPATTVYSIDDLPETMKVIIRNPVSEGGDEDDVTAIKSLKPVAAPKADVWHDAAGRSMNAPKAHGVYLNDRTPVIVK
;
A
#
# COMPACT_ATOMS: atom_id res chain seq x y z
N MET A 1 -12.79 -75.19 26.77
CA MET A 1 -12.88 -73.87 26.09
C MET A 1 -13.26 -72.89 27.22
N LYS A 2 -12.53 -71.81 27.58
CA LYS A 2 -12.03 -70.65 26.81
C LYS A 2 -13.16 -70.00 26.00
N ARG A 3 -13.47 -68.70 26.12
CA ARG A 3 -12.66 -67.56 26.60
C ARG A 3 -13.46 -66.60 27.54
N LEU A 4 -12.72 -65.77 28.29
CA LEU A 4 -13.22 -64.45 28.73
C LEU A 4 -13.49 -63.55 27.52
N PHE A 5 -14.34 -62.53 27.70
CA PHE A 5 -14.07 -61.22 27.12
C PHE A 5 -14.35 -60.11 28.15
N LEU A 6 -13.36 -59.23 28.29
CA LEU A 6 -13.41 -57.95 29.00
C LEU A 6 -13.41 -56.84 27.93
N SER A 7 -13.36 -55.57 28.33
CA SER A 7 -13.06 -54.39 27.49
C SER A 7 -14.24 -53.90 26.62
N LEU A 8 -14.37 -52.60 26.30
CA LEU A 8 -13.70 -51.42 26.86
C LEU A 8 -14.58 -50.18 26.65
N PHE A 9 -14.58 -49.23 27.59
CA PHE A 9 -14.89 -47.84 27.25
C PHE A 9 -13.62 -47.23 26.65
N ALA A 10 -13.65 -46.94 25.35
CA ALA A 10 -12.59 -46.22 24.64
C ALA A 10 -13.23 -45.05 23.90
N GLY A 11 -13.13 -43.85 24.48
CA GLY A 11 -13.67 -42.63 23.86
C GLY A 11 -12.86 -42.27 22.62
N VAL A 12 -13.53 -42.06 21.49
CA VAL A 12 -12.89 -41.54 20.28
C VAL A 12 -12.63 -40.04 20.45
N PHE A 13 -11.53 -39.70 21.13
CA PHE A 13 -10.91 -38.40 20.97
C PHE A 13 -10.34 -38.34 19.54
N ALA A 14 -11.15 -37.79 18.63
CA ALA A 14 -10.71 -37.43 17.29
C ALA A 14 -9.74 -36.24 17.38
N VAL A 15 -8.47 -36.52 17.70
CA VAL A 15 -7.39 -35.56 17.56
C VAL A 15 -7.21 -35.33 16.06
N SER A 16 -7.81 -34.25 15.55
CA SER A 16 -7.66 -33.79 14.18
C SER A 16 -6.23 -33.27 13.96
N ALA A 17 -5.31 -34.22 13.81
CA ALA A 17 -3.92 -33.98 13.49
C ALA A 17 -3.82 -33.27 12.14
N HIS A 18 -3.79 -31.94 12.18
CA HIS A 18 -3.28 -31.15 11.09
C HIS A 18 -1.84 -31.60 10.87
N ALA A 19 -1.55 -32.11 9.68
CA ALA A 19 -0.20 -32.45 9.28
C ALA A 19 0.60 -31.15 9.14
N ALA A 20 1.13 -30.65 10.26
CA ALA A 20 2.02 -29.51 10.28
C ALA A 20 3.21 -29.84 9.37
N ASP A 21 3.39 -29.03 8.34
CA ASP A 21 4.54 -29.08 7.45
C ASP A 21 5.74 -28.53 8.24
N THR A 22 6.42 -29.42 8.99
CA THR A 22 7.44 -29.09 10.00
C THR A 22 8.76 -28.64 9.38
N LYS A 23 8.71 -27.56 8.60
CA LYS A 23 9.89 -26.78 8.21
C LYS A 23 10.54 -26.18 9.46
N SER A 24 11.86 -26.07 9.44
CA SER A 24 12.58 -25.33 10.47
C SER A 24 12.30 -23.83 10.36
N VAL A 25 12.60 -23.06 11.42
CA VAL A 25 12.49 -21.60 11.36
C VAL A 25 13.48 -21.02 10.35
N GLU A 26 14.61 -21.69 10.17
CA GLU A 26 15.64 -21.43 9.17
C GLU A 26 15.11 -21.62 7.74
N ASP A 27 14.42 -22.74 7.46
CA ASP A 27 13.76 -23.00 6.17
C ASP A 27 12.69 -21.93 5.87
N LEU A 28 11.87 -21.55 6.86
CA LEU A 28 10.82 -20.54 6.69
C LEU A 28 11.41 -19.15 6.41
N ASN A 29 12.49 -18.76 7.10
CA ASN A 29 13.19 -17.51 6.82
C ASN A 29 13.88 -17.52 5.43
N ALA A 30 14.31 -18.69 4.92
CA ALA A 30 14.79 -18.82 3.55
C ALA A 30 13.68 -18.59 2.50
N LEU A 31 12.40 -18.85 2.81
CA LEU A 31 11.29 -18.57 1.90
C LEU A 31 11.03 -17.07 1.68
N SER A 32 11.41 -16.20 2.62
CA SER A 32 11.05 -14.78 2.67
C SER A 32 12.14 -13.81 2.20
N ASN A 33 13.39 -14.28 2.06
CA ASN A 33 14.57 -13.46 1.77
C ASN A 33 14.66 -12.18 2.65
N GLY A 34 14.26 -12.28 3.93
CA GLY A 34 14.30 -11.18 4.90
C GLY A 34 13.11 -10.20 4.86
N SER A 35 12.09 -10.40 4.01
CA SER A 35 10.87 -9.58 4.05
C SER A 35 9.87 -9.98 5.15
N VAL A 36 10.03 -11.19 5.69
CA VAL A 36 9.33 -11.69 6.88
C VAL A 36 10.35 -12.41 7.74
N VAL A 37 10.46 -12.05 9.02
CA VAL A 37 11.23 -12.80 10.00
C VAL A 37 10.29 -13.73 10.76
N PHE A 38 10.53 -15.03 10.65
CA PHE A 38 9.81 -16.05 11.42
C PHE A 38 10.54 -16.33 12.73
N THR A 39 9.79 -16.42 13.84
CA THR A 39 10.26 -16.82 15.17
C THR A 39 9.30 -17.85 15.77
N LYS A 40 9.81 -18.69 16.70
CA LYS A 40 8.97 -19.56 17.51
C LYS A 40 8.93 -19.04 18.95
N GLU A 41 7.76 -18.66 19.43
CA GLU A 41 7.55 -17.99 20.72
C GLU A 41 6.42 -18.68 21.50
N ASN A 42 6.72 -19.27 22.67
CA ASN A 42 5.73 -19.98 23.49
C ASN A 42 4.90 -21.00 22.69
N ASP A 43 5.61 -21.84 21.94
CA ASP A 43 5.11 -22.81 20.95
C ASP A 43 4.34 -22.29 19.72
N LYS A 44 4.03 -20.99 19.64
CA LYS A 44 3.49 -20.34 18.44
C LYS A 44 4.54 -20.09 17.36
N LEU A 45 4.16 -20.16 16.09
CA LEU A 45 4.91 -19.59 14.97
C LEU A 45 4.46 -18.13 14.73
N VAL A 46 5.38 -17.18 14.94
CA VAL A 46 5.15 -15.75 14.76
C VAL A 46 5.86 -15.27 13.50
N ALA A 47 5.20 -14.44 12.70
CA ALA A 47 5.77 -13.79 11.53
C ALA A 47 5.82 -12.26 11.68
N THR A 48 7.03 -11.69 11.63
CA THR A 48 7.24 -10.24 11.66
C THR A 48 7.53 -9.71 10.26
N ILE A 49 6.60 -8.97 9.68
CA ILE A 49 6.75 -8.32 8.37
C ILE A 49 7.69 -7.12 8.52
N THR A 50 8.77 -7.09 7.75
CA THR A 50 9.80 -6.04 7.85
C THR A 50 9.46 -4.82 7.01
N ASP A 51 9.59 -3.61 7.58
CA ASP A 51 9.22 -2.36 6.90
C ASP A 51 10.38 -1.75 6.09
N THR A 52 11.59 -2.28 6.31
CA THR A 52 12.81 -1.87 5.61
C THR A 52 13.09 -2.65 4.32
N ALA A 53 12.35 -3.74 4.08
CA ALA A 53 12.51 -4.57 2.89
C ALA A 53 12.12 -3.81 1.61
N ARG A 54 13.05 -3.77 0.64
CA ARG A 54 12.81 -3.17 -0.69
C ARG A 54 11.92 -4.02 -1.58
N VAL A 55 11.75 -5.30 -1.25
CA VAL A 55 10.83 -6.23 -1.91
C VAL A 55 10.24 -7.09 -0.81
N PHE A 56 8.92 -7.12 -0.73
CA PHE A 56 8.20 -8.17 -0.03
C PHE A 56 8.09 -9.38 -0.97
N ASN A 57 8.62 -10.52 -0.55
CA ASN A 57 8.58 -11.75 -1.32
C ASN A 57 8.57 -12.96 -0.39
N ILE A 58 7.45 -13.66 -0.29
CA ILE A 58 7.38 -14.99 0.31
C ILE A 58 7.09 -16.02 -0.78
N SER A 59 7.98 -17.00 -0.95
CA SER A 59 7.97 -17.91 -2.11
C SER A 59 6.96 -19.06 -2.05
N LYS A 60 6.34 -19.29 -0.88
CA LYS A 60 5.27 -20.29 -0.64
C LYS A 60 4.34 -19.78 0.46
N ASP A 61 3.11 -20.29 0.48
CA ASP A 61 2.18 -20.07 1.59
C ASP A 61 2.76 -20.59 2.91
N VAL A 62 2.50 -19.87 4.02
CA VAL A 62 2.86 -20.28 5.38
C VAL A 62 1.71 -19.94 6.33
N ASP A 63 1.16 -20.95 7.01
CA ASP A 63 0.22 -20.76 8.12
C ASP A 63 0.99 -20.33 9.38
N VAL A 64 0.52 -19.29 10.06
CA VAL A 64 1.16 -18.72 11.26
C VAL A 64 0.13 -18.39 12.34
N ASP A 65 0.53 -18.47 13.60
CA ASP A 65 -0.33 -18.21 14.77
C ASP A 65 -0.52 -16.72 15.06
N GLU A 66 0.45 -15.89 14.64
CA GLU A 66 0.50 -14.46 14.94
C GLU A 66 1.29 -13.70 13.86
N VAL A 67 0.78 -12.54 13.44
CA VAL A 67 1.51 -11.62 12.54
C VAL A 67 1.78 -10.30 13.25
N ARG A 68 3.01 -9.81 13.11
CA ARG A 68 3.48 -8.50 13.56
C ARG A 68 3.98 -7.69 12.38
N MET A 69 3.98 -6.36 12.50
CA MET A 69 4.60 -5.46 11.53
C MET A 69 5.64 -4.59 12.24
N GLU A 70 6.83 -4.42 11.64
CA GLU A 70 7.80 -3.42 12.10
C GLU A 70 7.29 -1.98 11.90
N ARG A 71 6.40 -1.79 10.93
CA ARG A 71 5.91 -0.48 10.49
C ARG A 71 5.17 0.24 11.61
N VAL A 72 5.79 1.32 12.10
CA VAL A 72 5.16 2.29 13.00
C VAL A 72 4.43 3.34 12.16
N PHE A 73 3.18 3.62 12.52
CA PHE A 73 2.34 4.65 11.93
C PHE A 73 2.22 5.86 12.89
N ALA A 74 1.77 7.01 12.41
CA ALA A 74 1.57 8.18 13.26
C ALA A 74 0.14 8.23 13.85
N ALA A 75 0.05 8.61 15.13
CA ALA A 75 -1.19 8.65 15.89
C ALA A 75 -2.28 9.56 15.27
N ASN A 76 -3.49 9.03 15.15
CA ASN A 76 -4.69 9.66 14.55
C ASN A 76 -4.58 9.97 13.04
N LYS A 77 -3.62 9.39 12.31
CA LYS A 77 -3.33 9.77 10.92
C LYS A 77 -3.54 8.61 9.94
N ASN A 78 -4.11 8.89 8.78
CA ASN A 78 -4.32 7.89 7.74
C ASN A 78 -3.02 7.46 7.06
N ALA A 79 -2.99 6.25 6.52
CA ALA A 79 -1.86 5.70 5.75
C ALA A 79 -2.33 4.70 4.68
N THR A 80 -1.54 4.39 3.64
CA THR A 80 -1.84 3.25 2.76
C THR A 80 -1.15 1.96 3.21
N VAL A 81 -1.83 0.82 3.08
CA VAL A 81 -1.33 -0.50 3.48
C VAL A 81 -1.72 -1.58 2.46
N VAL A 82 -0.89 -2.62 2.41
CA VAL A 82 -1.17 -3.90 1.72
C VAL A 82 -0.81 -5.00 2.72
N LEU A 83 -1.65 -6.04 2.84
CA LEU A 83 -1.41 -7.17 3.75
C LEU A 83 -1.11 -8.44 2.93
N PRO A 84 -0.10 -9.25 3.29
CA PRO A 84 0.22 -10.50 2.58
C PRO A 84 -0.65 -11.70 3.02
N PHE A 85 -1.82 -11.45 3.62
CA PHE A 85 -2.73 -12.46 4.16
C PHE A 85 -4.17 -11.94 4.13
N GLU A 86 -5.15 -12.85 4.17
CA GLU A 86 -6.57 -12.52 4.37
C GLU A 86 -6.90 -12.54 5.87
N ILE A 87 -7.68 -11.56 6.36
CA ILE A 87 -8.16 -11.54 7.75
C ILE A 87 -9.53 -10.86 7.86
N ASP A 88 -10.38 -11.32 8.78
CA ASP A 88 -11.63 -10.63 9.12
C ASP A 88 -11.31 -9.24 9.72
N THR A 89 -11.97 -8.18 9.27
CA THR A 89 -11.64 -6.79 9.66
C THR A 89 -11.88 -6.51 11.14
N THR A 90 -12.71 -7.31 11.81
CA THR A 90 -12.95 -7.28 13.26
C THR A 90 -11.74 -7.75 14.08
N LYS A 91 -10.81 -8.51 13.48
CA LYS A 91 -9.56 -8.98 14.12
C LYS A 91 -8.40 -7.99 13.96
N ILE A 92 -8.60 -6.88 13.23
CA ILE A 92 -7.61 -5.80 13.09
C ILE A 92 -7.77 -4.84 14.27
N VAL A 93 -6.81 -4.91 15.19
CA VAL A 93 -6.73 -4.06 16.38
C VAL A 93 -5.82 -2.86 16.08
N GLY A 94 -6.13 -1.70 16.68
CA GLY A 94 -5.45 -0.43 16.43
C GLY A 94 -5.96 0.38 15.22
N GLY A 95 -6.76 -0.20 14.32
CA GLY A 95 -7.25 0.52 13.13
C GLY A 95 -8.48 -0.07 12.47
N GLN A 96 -8.78 0.41 11.27
CA GLN A 96 -9.75 -0.10 10.29
C GLN A 96 -9.18 0.04 8.87
N VAL A 97 -9.51 -0.89 7.99
CA VAL A 97 -9.24 -0.76 6.55
C VAL A 97 -10.45 -0.18 5.82
N ARG A 98 -10.19 0.79 4.95
CA ARG A 98 -11.15 1.45 4.07
C ARG A 98 -10.73 1.23 2.60
N ARG A 99 -11.69 1.02 1.71
CA ARG A 99 -11.49 0.79 0.28
C ARG A 99 -11.95 2.00 -0.53
N LEU A 100 -11.22 2.33 -1.61
CA LEU A 100 -11.64 3.39 -2.53
C LEU A 100 -13.00 3.04 -3.14
N GLN A 101 -13.93 4.01 -3.13
CA GLN A 101 -15.28 3.90 -3.66
C GLN A 101 -15.45 4.71 -4.96
N THR A 102 -14.85 5.89 -5.02
CA THR A 102 -14.88 6.81 -6.16
C THR A 102 -13.76 7.86 -6.03
N VAL A 103 -13.41 8.49 -7.15
CA VAL A 103 -12.60 9.72 -7.18
C VAL A 103 -13.39 10.75 -7.98
N GLU A 104 -13.73 11.86 -7.33
CA GLU A 104 -14.65 12.88 -7.87
C GLU A 104 -14.22 14.28 -7.42
N ASN A 105 -14.18 15.26 -8.33
CA ASN A 105 -13.95 16.68 -8.03
C ASN A 105 -12.73 16.98 -7.11
N GLY A 106 -11.61 16.26 -7.31
CA GLY A 106 -10.41 16.43 -6.46
C GLY A 106 -10.51 15.80 -5.06
N LYS A 107 -11.48 14.90 -4.85
CA LYS A 107 -11.63 14.08 -3.64
C LYS A 107 -11.45 12.60 -3.99
N ALA A 108 -10.68 11.87 -3.18
CA ALA A 108 -10.62 10.41 -3.21
C ALA A 108 -11.44 9.86 -2.03
N VAL A 109 -12.57 9.21 -2.33
CA VAL A 109 -13.56 8.82 -1.32
C VAL A 109 -13.38 7.35 -0.94
N PHE A 110 -13.15 7.10 0.34
CA PHE A 110 -12.93 5.77 0.91
C PHE A 110 -14.08 5.37 1.83
N SER A 111 -14.58 4.14 1.69
CA SER A 111 -15.67 3.54 2.47
C SER A 111 -15.20 2.32 3.26
N PRO A 112 -15.96 1.80 4.25
CA PRO A 112 -15.65 0.55 4.93
C PRO A 112 -15.49 -0.64 3.97
N GLU A 113 -14.70 -1.63 4.36
CA GLU A 113 -14.65 -2.92 3.66
C GLU A 113 -15.91 -3.75 3.98
N TYR A 114 -16.93 -3.60 3.13
CA TYR A 114 -18.26 -4.21 3.28
C TYR A 114 -18.26 -5.75 3.29
N VAL A 115 -17.20 -6.40 2.79
CA VAL A 115 -17.10 -7.88 2.83
C VAL A 115 -16.71 -8.37 4.24
N GLY A 116 -16.37 -7.47 5.17
CA GLY A 116 -15.94 -7.83 6.53
C GLY A 116 -14.55 -8.48 6.59
N LYS A 117 -13.82 -8.49 5.47
CA LYS A 117 -12.51 -9.13 5.31
C LYS A 117 -11.55 -8.24 4.54
N ALA A 118 -10.35 -8.02 5.10
CA ALA A 118 -9.22 -7.48 4.36
C ALA A 118 -8.60 -8.62 3.55
N PHE A 119 -8.54 -8.47 2.22
CA PHE A 119 -8.00 -9.51 1.33
C PHE A 119 -6.48 -9.43 1.18
N ALA A 120 -5.85 -10.59 0.99
CA ALA A 120 -4.42 -10.67 0.68
C ALA A 120 -4.08 -9.88 -0.58
N TYR A 121 -3.00 -9.10 -0.50
CA TYR A 121 -2.47 -8.18 -1.50
C TYR A 121 -3.40 -7.04 -1.97
N ALA A 122 -4.68 -7.02 -1.57
CA ALA A 122 -5.56 -5.90 -1.86
C ALA A 122 -5.07 -4.60 -1.17
N PRO A 123 -5.07 -3.45 -1.87
CA PRO A 123 -4.64 -2.18 -1.31
C PRO A 123 -5.75 -1.47 -0.54
N TYR A 124 -5.41 -1.00 0.65
CA TYR A 124 -6.32 -0.30 1.55
C TYR A 124 -5.78 1.04 2.00
N LEU A 125 -6.69 1.98 2.26
CA LEU A 125 -6.44 3.07 3.19
C LEU A 125 -6.60 2.49 4.60
N LEU A 126 -5.65 2.78 5.47
CA LEU A 126 -5.67 2.46 6.88
C LEU A 126 -6.02 3.72 7.67
N GLU A 127 -7.05 3.59 8.48
CA GLU A 127 -7.46 4.57 9.49
C GLU A 127 -7.10 4.02 10.87
N LEU A 128 -6.46 4.84 11.70
CA LEU A 128 -6.00 4.43 13.03
C LEU A 128 -6.99 4.89 14.10
N LYS A 129 -7.31 3.98 15.03
CA LYS A 129 -8.25 4.24 16.13
C LYS A 129 -7.57 5.11 17.18
N GLY A 130 -7.76 6.41 17.08
CA GLY A 130 -7.18 7.40 17.98
C GLY A 130 -5.64 7.35 17.98
N ASN A 131 -5.04 7.36 19.17
CA ASN A 131 -3.58 7.43 19.35
C ASN A 131 -2.81 6.13 19.01
N ALA A 132 -3.43 5.16 18.32
CA ALA A 132 -2.74 3.96 17.86
C ALA A 132 -1.62 4.29 16.87
N THR A 133 -0.47 3.62 17.03
CA THR A 133 0.74 3.76 16.18
C THR A 133 1.20 2.44 15.58
N LYS A 134 0.47 1.35 15.81
CA LYS A 134 0.71 0.00 15.31
C LYS A 134 -0.62 -0.68 15.00
N LEU A 135 -0.56 -1.77 14.25
CA LEU A 135 -1.64 -2.74 14.11
C LEU A 135 -1.28 -4.04 14.80
N GLU A 136 -2.30 -4.71 15.34
CA GLU A 136 -2.22 -6.05 15.90
C GLU A 136 -3.29 -6.91 15.23
N PHE A 137 -2.96 -8.17 14.93
CA PHE A 137 -3.82 -9.09 14.17
C PHE A 137 -4.21 -10.27 15.04
N SER A 138 -5.51 -10.40 15.34
CA SER A 138 -6.02 -11.34 16.35
C SER A 138 -6.28 -12.73 15.78
N GLY A 139 -5.39 -13.68 16.08
CA GLY A 139 -5.52 -15.09 15.75
C GLY A 139 -4.74 -15.53 14.50
N PRO A 140 -4.75 -16.84 14.19
CA PRO A 140 -3.94 -17.40 13.12
C PRO A 140 -4.39 -16.92 11.73
N VAL A 141 -3.42 -16.76 10.82
CA VAL A 141 -3.63 -16.39 9.43
C VAL A 141 -2.67 -17.15 8.52
N LYS A 142 -3.01 -17.25 7.23
CA LYS A 142 -2.11 -17.77 6.21
C LYS A 142 -1.44 -16.61 5.48
N LEU A 143 -0.12 -16.52 5.58
CA LEU A 143 0.68 -15.71 4.66
C LEU A 143 0.62 -16.36 3.29
N ILE A 144 0.23 -15.59 2.27
CA ILE A 144 0.04 -16.06 0.89
C ILE A 144 1.31 -15.79 0.10
N ALA A 145 1.71 -16.75 -0.75
CA ALA A 145 2.82 -16.61 -1.67
C ALA A 145 2.73 -15.31 -2.50
N THR A 146 3.85 -14.61 -2.67
CA THR A 146 3.86 -13.33 -3.38
C THR A 146 3.68 -13.53 -4.88
N THR A 147 2.53 -13.10 -5.40
CA THR A 147 2.31 -12.99 -6.85
C THR A 147 3.01 -11.74 -7.39
N PRO A 148 3.72 -11.80 -8.54
CA PRO A 148 4.38 -10.64 -9.13
C PRO A 148 3.42 -9.52 -9.53
N GLU A 149 2.16 -9.87 -9.82
CA GLU A 149 1.13 -8.94 -10.24
C GLU A 149 -0.08 -8.95 -9.31
N ASN A 150 -0.62 -7.76 -9.07
CA ASN A 150 -1.79 -7.51 -8.23
C ASN A 150 -3.03 -7.29 -9.11
N THR A 151 -3.15 -8.10 -10.17
CA THR A 151 -3.96 -7.84 -11.38
C THR A 151 -5.14 -8.79 -11.57
N SER A 152 -5.41 -9.70 -10.61
CA SER A 152 -6.51 -10.67 -10.69
C SER A 152 -7.87 -9.97 -10.78
N SER A 153 -8.37 -9.86 -12.01
CA SER A 153 -9.63 -9.22 -12.37
C SER A 153 -10.86 -10.03 -11.93
N GLU A 154 -10.67 -11.33 -11.68
CA GLU A 154 -11.69 -12.34 -11.35
C GLU A 154 -12.38 -12.07 -10.00
N LYS A 155 -11.66 -11.52 -9.01
CA LYS A 155 -12.23 -11.13 -7.71
C LYS A 155 -12.47 -9.62 -7.68
N ALA A 156 -13.74 -9.21 -7.71
CA ALA A 156 -14.17 -7.81 -7.65
C ALA A 156 -13.65 -7.01 -6.43
N TRP A 157 -13.15 -7.71 -5.40
CA TRP A 157 -12.56 -7.16 -4.18
C TRP A 157 -11.06 -6.84 -4.34
N ILE A 158 -10.34 -7.61 -5.18
CA ILE A 158 -8.92 -7.42 -5.49
C ILE A 158 -8.77 -6.50 -6.73
N ASN A 159 -9.71 -6.56 -7.66
CA ASN A 159 -9.76 -5.74 -8.86
C ASN A 159 -9.67 -4.23 -8.52
N PRO A 160 -8.63 -3.49 -8.98
CA PRO A 160 -8.42 -2.09 -8.63
C PRO A 160 -9.41 -1.13 -9.32
N CYS A 161 -10.07 -1.57 -10.40
CA CYS A 161 -11.00 -0.78 -11.20
C CYS A 161 -12.44 -0.74 -10.66
N ALA A 162 -12.71 -1.36 -9.51
CA ALA A 162 -14.08 -1.53 -9.00
C ALA A 162 -14.78 -0.19 -8.71
N ASN A 163 -15.58 0.27 -9.68
CA ASN A 163 -16.40 1.49 -9.68
C ASN A 163 -15.65 2.84 -9.71
N ASN A 164 -14.32 2.82 -9.91
CA ASN A 164 -13.45 3.99 -9.70
C ASN A 164 -13.30 4.95 -10.90
N GLY A 165 -14.13 4.87 -11.95
CA GLY A 165 -14.18 5.91 -13.00
C GLY A 165 -12.84 6.18 -13.74
N GLY A 166 -12.06 5.15 -14.04
CA GLY A 166 -10.71 5.29 -14.60
C GLY A 166 -9.59 5.31 -13.55
N TRP A 167 -9.91 5.46 -12.27
CA TRP A 167 -8.91 5.43 -11.19
C TRP A 167 -8.66 4.02 -10.64
N GLN A 168 -7.49 3.85 -10.05
CA GLN A 168 -6.99 2.63 -9.42
C GLN A 168 -6.28 2.98 -8.12
N VAL A 169 -6.57 2.27 -7.02
CA VAL A 169 -5.57 2.13 -5.96
C VAL A 169 -4.73 0.91 -6.29
N ILE A 170 -3.40 1.07 -6.38
CA ILE A 170 -2.45 0.01 -6.68
C ILE A 170 -1.57 -0.25 -5.47
N GLY A 171 -1.67 -1.47 -4.93
CA GLY A 171 -0.79 -1.98 -3.89
C GLY A 171 0.49 -2.55 -4.48
N THR A 172 1.65 -2.23 -3.89
CA THR A 172 2.94 -2.70 -4.38
C THR A 172 3.67 -3.60 -3.38
N THR A 173 4.23 -4.68 -3.90
CA THR A 173 5.11 -5.61 -3.18
C THR A 173 6.58 -5.20 -3.27
N ALA A 174 6.93 -4.12 -3.98
CA ALA A 174 8.32 -3.69 -4.16
C ALA A 174 8.51 -2.17 -4.04
N LEU A 175 9.75 -1.74 -3.85
CA LEU A 175 10.17 -0.34 -3.91
C LEU A 175 9.99 0.19 -5.33
N LYS A 176 8.86 0.86 -5.57
CA LYS A 176 8.57 1.55 -6.83
C LYS A 176 9.00 3.01 -6.76
N GLY A 177 9.45 3.57 -7.88
CA GLY A 177 9.98 4.92 -7.93
C GLY A 177 9.83 5.57 -9.30
N TRP A 178 9.30 6.79 -9.30
CA TRP A 178 9.05 7.59 -10.48
C TRP A 178 10.09 8.71 -10.55
N THR A 179 10.82 8.75 -11.66
CA THR A 179 11.78 9.80 -12.04
C THR A 179 11.74 9.96 -13.56
N ALA A 180 12.06 11.14 -14.09
CA ALA A 180 11.97 11.43 -15.53
C ALA A 180 12.74 10.43 -16.42
N ASN A 181 13.85 9.90 -15.92
CA ASN A 181 14.70 8.90 -16.61
C ASN A 181 14.56 7.48 -16.02
N GLY A 182 13.47 7.21 -15.28
CA GLY A 182 13.23 5.93 -14.60
C GLY A 182 12.39 4.95 -15.41
N VAL A 183 12.33 3.69 -14.93
CA VAL A 183 11.52 2.62 -15.56
C VAL A 183 10.03 2.98 -15.63
N TYR A 184 9.52 3.73 -14.66
CA TYR A 184 8.12 4.16 -14.56
C TYR A 184 7.92 5.62 -14.98
N LYS A 185 8.79 6.18 -15.83
CA LYS A 185 8.70 7.57 -16.30
C LYS A 185 7.35 7.87 -16.98
N ASP A 186 6.81 6.91 -17.71
CA ASP A 186 5.59 7.07 -18.50
C ASP A 186 4.30 6.99 -17.63
N GLU A 187 4.44 6.76 -16.32
CA GLU A 187 3.36 6.89 -15.32
C GLU A 187 3.34 8.28 -14.65
N ILE A 188 4.35 9.13 -14.88
CA ILE A 188 4.41 10.48 -14.29
C ILE A 188 3.22 11.30 -14.78
N GLY A 189 2.65 12.12 -13.89
CA GLY A 189 1.44 12.90 -14.15
C GLY A 189 0.12 12.13 -13.95
N SER A 190 0.10 10.81 -14.18
CA SER A 190 -1.10 9.97 -13.93
C SER A 190 -1.11 9.30 -12.54
N VAL A 191 0.03 9.26 -11.86
CA VAL A 191 0.18 8.66 -10.52
C VAL A 191 0.22 9.71 -9.41
N TYR A 192 -0.41 9.37 -8.29
CA TYR A 192 -0.51 10.15 -7.07
C TYR A 192 0.05 9.39 -5.88
N GLY A 193 1.02 10.00 -5.21
CA GLY A 193 1.59 9.49 -3.97
C GLY A 193 0.70 9.91 -2.80
N PHE A 194 0.34 8.96 -1.94
CA PHE A 194 -0.26 9.30 -0.65
C PHE A 194 0.79 10.08 0.16
N MET A 195 0.50 11.34 0.50
CA MET A 195 1.49 12.25 1.08
C MET A 195 2.01 11.68 2.41
N GLY A 196 3.31 11.76 2.62
CA GLY A 196 3.98 11.15 3.77
C GLY A 196 4.23 12.10 4.93
N LYS A 197 4.49 13.39 4.69
CA LYS A 197 4.71 14.42 5.72
C LYS A 197 4.00 15.71 5.32
N ASP A 198 3.55 16.49 6.29
CA ASP A 198 3.07 17.84 6.00
C ASP A 198 4.23 18.68 5.45
N LEU A 199 3.92 19.56 4.48
CA LEU A 199 4.84 20.46 3.82
C LEU A 199 4.26 21.87 3.85
N SER A 200 5.11 22.88 4.01
CA SER A 200 4.69 24.28 3.97
C SER A 200 5.73 25.17 3.29
N GLY A 201 5.26 26.30 2.75
CA GLY A 201 6.06 27.25 1.97
C GLY A 201 6.80 26.55 0.82
N THR A 202 8.08 26.90 0.65
CA THR A 202 8.93 26.39 -0.44
C THR A 202 9.00 24.86 -0.53
N ASP A 203 8.88 24.14 0.59
CA ASP A 203 8.88 22.67 0.59
C ASP A 203 7.61 22.09 -0.06
N ALA A 204 6.46 22.77 0.10
CA ALA A 204 5.22 22.45 -0.58
C ALA A 204 5.29 22.88 -2.06
N SER A 205 5.73 24.11 -2.34
CA SER A 205 5.75 24.68 -3.68
C SER A 205 6.76 23.98 -4.63
N ASN A 206 7.85 23.44 -4.08
CA ASN A 206 8.78 22.57 -4.81
C ASN A 206 8.19 21.19 -5.15
N THR A 207 7.12 20.77 -4.45
CA THR A 207 6.46 19.48 -4.64
C THR A 207 5.27 19.62 -5.60
N VAL A 208 4.44 20.66 -5.38
CA VAL A 208 3.29 21.03 -6.22
C VAL A 208 3.31 22.53 -6.48
N GLU A 209 3.16 22.91 -7.73
CA GLU A 209 3.19 24.31 -8.14
C GLU A 209 1.94 25.07 -7.69
N GLY A 210 2.09 26.32 -7.26
CA GLY A 210 0.99 27.15 -6.73
C GLY A 210 0.48 26.75 -5.34
N VAL A 211 0.98 25.65 -4.75
CA VAL A 211 0.56 25.18 -3.42
C VAL A 211 1.55 25.61 -2.35
N ASN A 212 1.03 26.23 -1.29
CA ASN A 212 1.80 26.69 -0.12
C ASN A 212 1.77 25.72 1.06
N GLU A 213 0.79 24.81 1.13
CA GLU A 213 0.68 23.78 2.17
C GLU A 213 0.17 22.47 1.55
N LEU A 214 0.82 21.36 1.89
CA LEU A 214 0.36 20.01 1.58
C LEU A 214 0.20 19.26 2.89
N HIS A 215 -0.96 18.67 3.12
CA HIS A 215 -1.21 17.85 4.31
C HIS A 215 -1.02 16.37 3.95
N VAL A 216 -0.77 15.53 4.95
CA VAL A 216 -0.90 14.07 4.80
C VAL A 216 -2.37 13.66 4.80
N GLY A 217 -2.66 12.47 4.29
CA GLY A 217 -4.02 12.12 3.86
C GLY A 217 -4.22 12.49 2.39
N ASP A 218 -3.71 13.64 1.95
CA ASP A 218 -3.80 14.07 0.56
C ASP A 218 -3.01 13.13 -0.37
N PHE A 219 -3.62 12.79 -1.51
CA PHE A 219 -2.95 12.20 -2.66
C PHE A 219 -2.37 13.32 -3.53
N VAL A 220 -1.08 13.22 -3.88
CA VAL A 220 -0.35 14.30 -4.57
C VAL A 220 0.27 13.79 -5.87
N LYS A 221 0.01 14.48 -6.99
CA LYS A 221 0.48 14.09 -8.34
C LYS A 221 2.01 14.03 -8.35
N ILE A 222 2.57 12.88 -8.75
CA ILE A 222 4.00 12.62 -8.63
C ILE A 222 4.78 13.22 -9.80
N LYS A 223 5.59 14.25 -9.52
CA LYS A 223 6.67 14.72 -10.41
C LYS A 223 7.96 13.90 -10.23
N SER A 224 8.30 13.52 -8.99
CA SER A 224 9.41 12.60 -8.65
C SER A 224 9.23 12.07 -7.22
N ALA A 225 9.13 10.75 -7.04
CA ALA A 225 8.95 10.14 -5.71
C ALA A 225 9.29 8.64 -5.67
N LYS A 226 9.22 8.05 -4.47
CA LYS A 226 9.37 6.59 -4.26
C LYS A 226 8.37 6.11 -3.20
N ILE A 227 7.84 4.91 -3.39
CA ILE A 227 7.00 4.19 -2.44
C ILE A 227 7.67 2.87 -2.08
N GLN A 228 7.77 2.55 -0.78
CA GLN A 228 8.31 1.27 -0.32
C GLN A 228 7.29 0.14 -0.55
N ALA A 229 7.71 -1.11 -0.38
CA ALA A 229 6.81 -2.26 -0.38
C ALA A 229 5.69 -2.16 0.68
N MET A 230 4.64 -2.96 0.48
CA MET A 230 3.47 -3.14 1.36
C MET A 230 2.69 -1.84 1.65
N ARG A 231 2.65 -0.97 0.66
CA ARG A 231 1.95 0.32 0.61
C ARG A 231 1.20 0.45 -0.71
N ALA A 232 0.34 1.44 -0.82
CA ALA A 232 -0.42 1.69 -2.04
C ALA A 232 -0.36 3.15 -2.51
N TYR A 233 -0.55 3.35 -3.80
CA TYR A 233 -0.64 4.64 -4.48
C TYR A 233 -1.92 4.70 -5.32
N LEU A 234 -2.33 5.90 -5.73
CA LEU A 234 -3.48 6.12 -6.62
C LEU A 234 -2.96 6.36 -8.04
N LYS A 235 -3.60 5.79 -9.06
CA LYS A 235 -3.28 5.96 -10.49
C LYS A 235 -4.56 6.28 -11.27
N TYR A 236 -4.48 7.19 -12.24
CA TYR A 236 -5.46 7.32 -13.30
C TYR A 236 -5.04 6.48 -14.52
N ASP A 237 -5.90 5.56 -14.94
CA ASP A 237 -5.74 4.75 -16.14
C ASP A 237 -7.12 4.40 -16.72
N PRO A 238 -7.73 5.31 -17.51
CA PRO A 238 -9.04 5.09 -18.12
C PRO A 238 -9.02 4.00 -19.20
N SER A 239 -7.83 3.49 -19.58
CA SER A 239 -7.68 2.37 -20.52
C SER A 239 -7.73 1.01 -19.83
N ALA A 240 -7.05 0.87 -18.68
CA ALA A 240 -7.08 -0.33 -17.85
C ALA A 240 -8.38 -0.44 -17.02
N CYS A 241 -8.95 0.71 -16.64
CA CYS A 241 -10.25 0.80 -15.98
C CYS A 241 -11.27 1.54 -16.85
N PRO A 242 -11.75 0.92 -17.95
CA PRO A 242 -12.70 1.55 -18.85
C PRO A 242 -13.94 2.00 -18.08
N VAL A 243 -14.26 3.29 -18.20
CA VAL A 243 -15.47 3.89 -17.63
C VAL A 243 -16.68 3.09 -18.09
N LYS A 244 -17.44 2.55 -17.14
CA LYS A 244 -18.74 1.93 -17.41
C LYS A 244 -19.74 3.02 -17.77
N GLN A 245 -19.74 3.44 -19.04
CA GLN A 245 -20.84 4.24 -19.59
C GLN A 245 -22.16 3.57 -19.23
N GLY A 246 -23.06 4.31 -18.59
CA GLY A 246 -24.40 3.83 -18.31
C GLY A 246 -25.06 3.41 -19.62
N LYS A 247 -25.62 2.19 -19.68
CA LYS A 247 -26.47 1.82 -20.82
C LYS A 247 -27.60 2.85 -20.90
N PRO A 248 -27.87 3.46 -22.07
CA PRO A 248 -29.01 4.36 -22.20
C PRO A 248 -30.28 3.62 -21.79
N ALA A 249 -31.13 4.29 -21.00
CA ALA A 249 -32.33 3.68 -20.47
C ALA A 249 -33.23 3.19 -21.62
N ALA A 250 -33.70 1.94 -21.53
CA ALA A 250 -34.69 1.43 -22.47
C ALA A 250 -35.98 2.28 -22.34
N PRO A 251 -36.63 2.70 -23.44
CA PRO A 251 -37.84 3.52 -23.36
C PRO A 251 -38.91 2.90 -22.46
N GLY A 252 -39.30 3.62 -21.41
CA GLY A 252 -40.28 3.16 -20.41
C GLY A 252 -39.71 2.48 -19.16
N ALA A 253 -38.39 2.27 -19.07
CA ALA A 253 -37.77 1.88 -17.80
C ALA A 253 -37.75 3.05 -16.81
N ALA A 254 -38.06 2.79 -15.54
CA ALA A 254 -37.81 3.76 -14.47
C ALA A 254 -36.31 4.05 -14.37
N TYR A 255 -35.95 5.29 -14.04
CA TYR A 255 -34.56 5.70 -13.85
C TYR A 255 -33.86 4.77 -12.86
N ALA A 256 -32.85 4.03 -13.35
CA ALA A 256 -31.77 3.61 -12.47
C ALA A 256 -31.10 4.90 -11.93
N PRO A 257 -30.65 4.94 -10.67
CA PRO A 257 -29.95 6.11 -10.15
C PRO A 257 -28.76 6.41 -11.06
N GLU A 258 -28.68 7.65 -11.53
CA GLU A 258 -27.72 8.04 -12.57
C GLU A 258 -26.30 7.68 -12.11
N ALA A 259 -25.63 6.81 -12.87
CA ALA A 259 -24.21 6.61 -12.68
C ALA A 259 -23.53 7.97 -12.91
N PRO A 260 -22.79 8.52 -11.93
CA PRO A 260 -22.36 9.92 -11.97
C PRO A 260 -21.59 10.17 -13.27
N ALA A 261 -21.96 11.26 -13.96
CA ALA A 261 -21.48 11.59 -15.29
C ALA A 261 -19.94 11.58 -15.32
N THR A 262 -19.38 10.49 -15.85
CA THR A 262 -18.01 10.10 -15.49
C THR A 262 -17.04 10.69 -16.49
N THR A 263 -16.57 11.89 -16.18
CA THR A 263 -15.62 12.67 -16.97
C THR A 263 -14.34 11.89 -17.24
N VAL A 264 -14.02 11.69 -18.52
CA VAL A 264 -12.68 11.26 -18.95
C VAL A 264 -11.82 12.52 -19.09
N TYR A 265 -10.93 12.73 -18.13
CA TYR A 265 -9.96 13.82 -18.10
C TYR A 265 -8.75 13.52 -19.01
N SER A 266 -8.10 14.55 -19.58
CA SER A 266 -6.70 14.45 -20.00
C SER A 266 -5.81 14.34 -18.76
N ILE A 267 -4.56 13.87 -18.93
CA ILE A 267 -3.56 13.85 -17.85
C ILE A 267 -3.25 15.28 -17.35
N ASP A 268 -3.30 16.25 -18.27
CA ASP A 268 -3.08 17.68 -17.98
C ASP A 268 -4.24 18.31 -17.18
N ASP A 269 -5.46 17.79 -17.34
CA ASP A 269 -6.67 18.27 -16.63
C ASP A 269 -6.80 17.69 -15.21
N LEU A 270 -5.98 16.69 -14.84
CA LEU A 270 -6.05 16.09 -13.51
C LEU A 270 -5.58 17.08 -12.44
N PRO A 271 -6.24 17.19 -11.27
CA PRO A 271 -5.84 18.15 -10.24
C PRO A 271 -4.49 17.77 -9.63
N GLU A 272 -3.62 18.72 -9.27
CA GLU A 272 -2.30 18.40 -8.70
C GLU A 272 -2.37 17.69 -7.33
N THR A 273 -3.47 17.90 -6.58
CA THR A 273 -3.73 17.27 -5.27
C THR A 273 -5.15 16.73 -5.20
N MET A 274 -5.36 15.76 -4.32
CA MET A 274 -6.68 15.22 -3.99
C MET A 274 -6.81 14.98 -2.49
N LYS A 275 -7.88 15.50 -1.88
CA LYS A 275 -8.16 15.25 -0.46
C LYS A 275 -8.76 13.86 -0.28
N VAL A 276 -8.35 13.14 0.76
CA VAL A 276 -9.03 11.91 1.17
C VAL A 276 -10.25 12.23 2.01
N ILE A 277 -11.37 11.59 1.68
CA ILE A 277 -12.63 11.66 2.44
C ILE A 277 -12.95 10.24 2.93
N ILE A 278 -13.17 10.08 4.24
CA ILE A 278 -13.63 8.82 4.82
C ILE A 278 -15.14 8.88 4.97
N ARG A 279 -15.85 8.24 4.04
CA ARG A 279 -17.30 8.06 4.14
C ARG A 279 -17.59 7.00 5.20
N ASN A 280 -18.23 7.40 6.29
CA ASN A 280 -18.79 6.49 7.28
C ASN A 280 -20.15 5.94 6.80
N PRO A 281 -20.56 4.73 7.22
CA PRO A 281 -21.91 4.26 6.98
C PRO A 281 -22.88 5.12 7.80
N VAL A 282 -23.83 5.77 7.13
CA VAL A 282 -24.69 6.80 7.74
C VAL A 282 -25.58 6.17 8.82
N SER A 283 -25.27 6.45 10.08
CA SER A 283 -26.30 6.59 11.12
C SER A 283 -27.09 7.87 10.84
N GLU A 284 -28.42 7.82 11.01
CA GLU A 284 -29.29 8.94 10.62
C GLU A 284 -28.95 10.24 11.38
N GLY A 285 -28.29 11.16 10.67
CA GLY A 285 -27.89 12.49 11.15
C GLY A 285 -26.40 12.59 11.54
N GLY A 286 -25.62 13.33 10.74
CA GLY A 286 -24.24 13.71 11.05
C GLY A 286 -23.28 13.71 9.85
N ASP A 287 -23.24 14.82 9.09
CA ASP A 287 -22.24 15.03 8.04
C ASP A 287 -20.95 15.65 8.62
N GLU A 288 -19.99 14.82 9.04
CA GLU A 288 -18.64 15.25 9.39
C GLU A 288 -17.58 14.48 8.56
N ASP A 289 -17.12 15.12 7.47
CA ASP A 289 -16.03 14.66 6.58
C ASP A 289 -14.66 14.92 7.26
N ASP A 290 -14.09 13.91 7.91
CA ASP A 290 -12.83 14.03 8.68
C ASP A 290 -11.55 13.93 7.80
N VAL A 291 -10.53 14.76 8.06
CA VAL A 291 -9.31 14.90 7.23
C VAL A 291 -8.03 14.88 8.10
N THR A 292 -7.17 13.85 7.97
CA THR A 292 -6.06 13.62 8.93
C THR A 292 -4.69 13.22 8.34
N ALA A 293 -3.63 13.71 8.99
CA ALA A 293 -2.31 13.95 8.39
C ALA A 293 -1.05 13.74 9.29
N ILE A 294 -0.09 12.84 8.96
CA ILE A 294 1.38 12.70 9.30
C ILE A 294 1.77 11.18 9.32
N LYS A 295 2.97 10.56 9.19
CA LYS A 295 4.44 10.79 8.89
C LYS A 295 4.90 9.52 8.09
N SER A 296 5.95 9.38 7.26
CA SER A 296 6.97 10.24 6.59
C SER A 296 7.70 9.44 5.47
N LEU A 297 8.38 10.13 4.53
CA LEU A 297 9.32 9.57 3.54
C LEU A 297 10.66 10.33 3.57
N LYS A 298 11.78 9.72 3.14
CA LYS A 298 13.06 10.46 2.97
C LYS A 298 13.05 11.27 1.67
N PRO A 299 13.35 12.59 1.69
CA PRO A 299 13.52 13.35 0.45
C PRO A 299 14.76 12.88 -0.30
N VAL A 300 14.69 12.91 -1.63
CA VAL A 300 15.90 13.03 -2.45
C VAL A 300 16.32 14.49 -2.36
N ALA A 301 17.54 14.77 -1.88
CA ALA A 301 18.06 16.13 -1.91
C ALA A 301 18.10 16.61 -3.37
N ALA A 302 17.60 17.83 -3.62
CA ALA A 302 17.58 18.41 -4.96
C ALA A 302 18.99 18.39 -5.58
N PRO A 303 19.13 18.07 -6.87
CA PRO A 303 20.41 18.18 -7.56
C PRO A 303 20.83 19.66 -7.55
N LYS A 304 21.85 19.98 -6.75
CA LYS A 304 22.63 21.19 -6.97
C LYS A 304 23.53 20.91 -8.16
N ALA A 305 23.15 21.44 -9.33
CA ALA A 305 24.05 21.48 -10.47
C ALA A 305 25.41 22.10 -10.08
N ASP A 306 26.47 21.67 -10.75
CA ASP A 306 27.85 22.12 -10.57
C ASP A 306 28.50 21.85 -9.19
N VAL A 307 28.10 20.77 -8.51
CA VAL A 307 28.88 20.24 -7.36
C VAL A 307 29.88 19.18 -7.83
N TRP A 308 31.14 19.59 -7.93
CA TRP A 308 32.26 18.71 -8.24
C TRP A 308 32.81 18.02 -6.98
N HIS A 309 33.41 16.84 -7.14
CA HIS A 309 34.15 16.15 -6.08
C HIS A 309 35.52 15.67 -6.57
N ASP A 310 36.51 15.65 -5.68
CA ASP A 310 37.79 14.97 -5.94
C ASP A 310 37.68 13.43 -5.90
N ALA A 311 38.75 12.74 -6.29
CA ALA A 311 38.84 11.28 -6.23
C ALA A 311 38.73 10.67 -4.81
N ALA A 312 38.74 11.50 -3.76
CA ALA A 312 38.47 11.11 -2.37
C ALA A 312 37.05 11.49 -1.90
N GLY A 313 36.17 11.93 -2.82
CA GLY A 313 34.77 12.27 -2.57
C GLY A 313 34.53 13.65 -1.96
N ARG A 314 35.55 14.49 -1.78
CA ARG A 314 35.42 15.81 -1.15
C ARG A 314 34.89 16.84 -2.14
N SER A 315 33.81 17.52 -1.77
CA SER A 315 33.15 18.53 -2.59
C SER A 315 34.02 19.77 -2.83
N MET A 316 33.94 20.32 -4.04
CA MET A 316 34.63 21.52 -4.50
C MET A 316 33.81 22.24 -5.59
N ASN A 317 34.09 23.53 -5.82
CA ASN A 317 33.31 24.34 -6.76
C ASN A 317 33.66 24.05 -8.24
N ALA A 318 34.93 23.78 -8.53
CA ALA A 318 35.41 23.38 -9.86
C ALA A 318 36.84 22.79 -9.78
N PRO A 319 37.22 21.84 -10.66
CA PRO A 319 38.59 21.39 -10.81
C PRO A 319 39.53 22.50 -11.27
N LYS A 320 40.79 22.47 -10.80
CA LYS A 320 41.85 23.41 -11.19
C LYS A 320 43.14 22.72 -11.65
N ALA A 321 43.08 21.40 -11.86
CA ALA A 321 44.20 20.57 -12.28
C ALA A 321 43.68 19.40 -13.15
N HIS A 322 44.58 18.79 -13.90
CA HIS A 322 44.31 17.63 -14.74
C HIS A 322 44.12 16.40 -13.83
N GLY A 323 43.08 15.59 -14.07
CA GLY A 323 42.77 14.45 -13.20
C GLY A 323 41.36 13.90 -13.36
N VAL A 324 41.03 12.91 -12.53
CA VAL A 324 39.69 12.29 -12.47
C VAL A 324 38.88 12.93 -11.35
N TYR A 325 37.71 13.44 -11.70
CA TYR A 325 36.76 14.09 -10.80
C TYR A 325 35.38 13.47 -10.97
N LEU A 326 34.47 13.74 -10.04
CA LEU A 326 33.04 13.42 -10.18
C LEU A 326 32.25 14.73 -10.31
N ASN A 327 31.44 14.87 -11.36
CA ASN A 327 30.40 15.90 -11.46
C ASN A 327 29.05 15.20 -11.58
N ASP A 328 28.06 15.59 -10.77
CA ASP A 328 26.75 14.92 -10.64
C ASP A 328 26.85 13.38 -10.57
N ARG A 329 27.85 12.89 -9.81
CA ARG A 329 28.21 11.47 -9.62
C ARG A 329 28.69 10.73 -10.88
N THR A 330 28.90 11.43 -11.99
CA THR A 330 29.49 10.90 -13.23
C THR A 330 31.01 11.13 -13.24
N PRO A 331 31.84 10.11 -13.54
CA PRO A 331 33.28 10.31 -13.71
C PRO A 331 33.62 11.20 -14.91
N VAL A 332 34.38 12.27 -14.65
CA VAL A 332 34.86 13.21 -15.66
C VAL A 332 36.38 13.30 -15.56
N ILE A 333 37.07 13.10 -16.69
CA ILE A 333 38.52 13.30 -16.79
C ILE A 333 38.76 14.73 -17.29
N VAL A 334 39.27 15.57 -16.40
CA VAL A 334 39.76 16.92 -16.76
C VAL A 334 41.14 16.77 -17.39
N LYS A 335 41.27 17.27 -18.61
CA LYS A 335 42.44 17.13 -19.49
C LYS A 335 43.15 18.46 -19.71
#